data_AF-A0A2N3HUR9-F1
#
_entry.id   AF-A0A2N3HUR9-F1
#
_cell.length_a   1.000
_cell.length_b   1.000
_cell.length_c   1.000
_cell.angle_alpha   90.00
_cell.angle_beta   90.00
_cell.angle_gamma   90.00
#
_symmetry.space_group_name_H-M   'P 1'
#
loop_
_entity.id
_entity.type
_entity.pdbx_description
1 polymer ?
#
loop_
_entity_poly.entity_id
_entity_poly.type
_entity_poly.pdbx_seq_one_letter_code
_entity_poly.pdbx_strand_id
1 'polypeptide(L)'
;MNLGELLMAAVVFFSIITFVKILSAHFLKRKIIKSGHFEKAGILEQDAEIEVKKQVKYDQYPALKWGLVAFFGGLGFIVIEILGLNYPVFKQYDSTMPYGIFFVSVSVGFLLYYLIMSKKVKE
;
A
#
# COMPACT_ATOMS: atom_id res chain seq x y z
N MET A 1 14.53 23.47 8.97
CA MET A 1 14.26 22.90 7.64
C MET A 1 14.46 23.99 6.62
N ASN A 2 15.41 23.80 5.72
CA ASN A 2 15.66 24.75 4.65
C ASN A 2 14.59 24.60 3.57
N LEU A 3 14.15 25.70 2.95
CA LEU A 3 13.12 25.66 1.89
C LEU A 3 13.50 24.71 0.74
N GLY A 4 14.81 24.58 0.46
CA GLY A 4 15.34 23.65 -0.54
C GLY A 4 15.14 22.17 -0.19
N GLU A 5 15.24 21.80 1.09
CA GLU A 5 14.99 20.42 1.55
C GLU A 5 13.52 20.04 1.36
N LEU A 6 12.62 20.99 1.65
CA LEU A 6 11.17 20.79 1.54
C LEU A 6 10.73 20.66 0.07
N LEU A 7 11.31 21.48 -0.82
CA LEU A 7 11.09 21.38 -2.27
C LEU A 7 11.64 20.08 -2.85
N MET A 8 12.83 19.64 -2.42
CA MET A 8 13.40 18.37 -2.86
C MET A 8 12.49 17.21 -2.49
N ALA A 9 12.02 17.15 -1.25
CA ALA A 9 11.10 16.11 -0.79
C ALA A 9 9.78 16.11 -1.59
N ALA A 10 9.21 17.30 -1.84
CA ALA A 10 7.98 17.44 -2.62
C ALA A 10 8.13 16.94 -4.06
N VAL A 11 9.24 17.28 -4.73
CA VAL A 11 9.51 16.84 -6.11
C VAL A 11 9.66 15.32 -6.18
N VAL A 12 10.45 14.72 -5.27
CA VAL A 12 10.63 13.26 -5.23
C VAL A 12 9.29 12.55 -5.03
N PHE A 13 8.48 13.02 -4.07
CA PHE A 13 7.19 12.42 -3.79
C PHE A 13 6.22 12.54 -4.98
N PHE A 14 6.21 13.70 -5.64
CA PHE A 14 5.41 13.96 -6.84
C PHE A 14 5.84 13.07 -8.01
N SER A 15 7.13 12.89 -8.24
CA SER A 15 7.66 12.00 -9.28
C SER A 15 7.22 10.55 -9.04
N ILE A 16 7.30 10.06 -7.81
CA ILE A 16 6.86 8.69 -7.46
C ILE A 16 5.36 8.54 -7.73
N ILE A 17 4.52 9.46 -7.27
CA ILE A 17 3.07 9.40 -7.49
C ILE A 17 2.74 9.39 -8.99
N THR A 18 3.38 10.27 -9.75
CA THR A 18 3.15 10.39 -11.20
C THR A 18 3.59 9.12 -11.94
N PHE A 19 4.73 8.57 -11.56
CA PHE A 19 5.24 7.31 -12.10
C PHE A 19 4.32 6.12 -11.80
N VAL A 20 3.79 6.04 -10.57
CA VAL A 20 2.82 4.99 -10.21
C VAL A 20 1.51 5.14 -10.98
N LYS A 21 1.02 6.37 -11.18
CA LYS A 21 -0.19 6.64 -11.98
C LYS A 21 -0.01 6.18 -13.43
N ILE A 22 1.13 6.48 -14.04
CA ILE A 22 1.38 6.12 -15.45
C ILE A 22 1.50 4.61 -15.63
N LEU A 23 2.20 3.93 -14.70
CA LEU A 23 2.30 2.47 -14.68
C LEU A 23 0.94 1.80 -14.47
N SER A 24 0.15 2.27 -13.50
CA SER A 24 -1.20 1.77 -13.25
C SER A 24 -2.09 1.91 -14.47
N ALA A 25 -2.10 3.10 -15.11
CA ALA A 25 -2.89 3.33 -16.32
C ALA A 25 -2.47 2.40 -17.46
N HIS A 26 -1.17 2.17 -17.63
CA HIS A 26 -0.64 1.26 -18.65
C HIS A 26 -1.04 -0.21 -18.38
N PHE A 27 -0.92 -0.67 -17.13
CA PHE A 27 -1.33 -2.02 -16.75
C PHE A 27 -2.85 -2.23 -16.85
N LEU A 28 -3.65 -1.22 -16.48
CA LEU A 28 -5.11 -1.27 -16.62
C LEU A 28 -5.53 -1.34 -18.08
N LYS A 29 -4.97 -0.47 -18.94
CA LYS A 29 -5.23 -0.51 -20.39
C LYS A 29 -4.85 -1.86 -20.97
N ARG A 30 -3.67 -2.39 -20.63
CA ARG A 30 -3.22 -3.72 -21.07
C ARG A 30 -4.15 -4.85 -20.59
N LYS A 31 -4.66 -4.77 -19.36
CA LYS A 31 -5.57 -5.76 -18.79
C LYS A 31 -6.96 -5.70 -19.42
N ILE A 32 -7.49 -4.50 -19.68
CA ILE A 32 -8.80 -4.29 -20.32
C ILE A 32 -8.78 -4.82 -21.77
N ILE A 33 -7.74 -4.49 -22.54
CA ILE A 33 -7.58 -4.97 -23.93
C ILE A 33 -7.47 -6.50 -23.98
N LYS A 34 -6.74 -7.12 -23.05
CA LYS A 34 -6.60 -8.57 -22.97
C LYS A 34 -7.88 -9.29 -22.49
N SER A 35 -8.81 -8.57 -21.87
CA SER A 35 -10.07 -9.10 -21.33
C SER A 35 -11.25 -9.07 -22.33
N GLY A 36 -11.04 -8.64 -23.57
CA GLY A 36 -11.98 -8.81 -24.69
C GLY A 36 -13.33 -8.09 -24.56
N HIS A 37 -13.53 -7.22 -23.56
CA HIS A 37 -14.75 -6.44 -23.39
C HIS A 37 -14.73 -5.17 -24.26
N PHE A 38 -14.85 -5.34 -25.57
CA PHE A 38 -14.93 -4.21 -26.52
C PHE A 38 -16.22 -3.39 -26.40
N GLU A 39 -17.28 -3.91 -25.78
CA GLU A 39 -18.51 -3.14 -25.48
C GLU A 39 -18.30 -2.04 -24.42
N LYS A 40 -17.22 -2.10 -23.64
CA LYS A 40 -16.91 -1.11 -22.60
C LYS A 40 -15.90 -0.05 -23.02
N ALA A 41 -15.60 0.07 -24.32
CA ALA A 41 -14.82 1.18 -24.84
C ALA A 41 -15.63 2.50 -24.92
N GLY A 42 -16.97 2.41 -24.97
CA GLY A 42 -17.88 3.57 -25.01
C GLY A 42 -18.16 4.24 -23.66
N ILE A 43 -17.88 3.59 -22.52
CA ILE A 43 -18.04 4.21 -21.18
C ILE A 43 -16.96 5.25 -20.84
N LEU A 44 -16.09 5.60 -21.79
CA LEU A 44 -15.17 6.73 -21.67
C LEU A 44 -15.78 8.06 -22.16
N GLU A 45 -16.93 8.01 -22.85
CA GLU A 45 -17.66 9.20 -23.29
C GLU A 45 -18.76 9.54 -22.28
N GLN A 46 -18.41 10.46 -21.37
CA GLN A 46 -19.26 11.39 -20.62
C GLN A 46 -20.44 10.91 -19.74
N ASP A 47 -21.00 9.71 -19.90
CA ASP A 47 -22.22 9.30 -19.16
C ASP A 47 -21.96 8.27 -18.03
N ALA A 48 -20.71 7.83 -17.85
CA ALA A 48 -20.34 6.83 -16.86
C ALA A 48 -20.28 7.34 -15.40
N GLU A 49 -20.51 8.63 -15.13
CA GLU A 49 -20.54 9.11 -13.73
C GLU A 49 -21.78 8.64 -12.96
N ILE A 50 -22.88 8.32 -13.66
CA ILE A 50 -24.17 7.97 -13.04
C ILE A 50 -24.29 6.46 -12.81
N GLU A 51 -23.79 5.61 -13.72
CA GLU A 51 -23.87 4.15 -13.58
C GLU A 51 -22.74 3.53 -12.76
N VAL A 52 -21.56 4.17 -12.68
CA VAL A 52 -20.44 3.68 -11.85
C VAL A 52 -20.80 3.69 -10.35
N LYS A 53 -21.75 4.53 -9.90
CA LYS A 53 -22.20 4.51 -8.50
C LYS A 53 -22.92 3.22 -8.10
N LYS A 54 -23.49 2.45 -9.03
CA LYS A 54 -24.25 1.22 -8.70
C LYS A 54 -23.42 -0.07 -8.69
N GLN A 55 -22.26 -0.10 -9.36
CA GLN A 55 -21.42 -1.31 -9.44
C GLN A 55 -20.15 -1.27 -8.58
N VAL A 56 -19.86 -0.17 -7.87
CA VAL A 56 -18.77 -0.12 -6.89
C VAL A 56 -19.27 -0.63 -5.53
N LYS A 57 -19.71 -1.89 -5.50
CA LYS A 57 -19.59 -2.74 -4.30
C LYS A 57 -18.25 -3.48 -4.27
N TYR A 58 -17.30 -3.03 -5.09
CA TYR A 58 -15.94 -3.53 -5.11
C TYR A 58 -15.11 -2.75 -4.09
N ASP A 59 -14.57 -3.47 -3.11
CA ASP A 59 -13.58 -3.03 -2.14
C ASP A 59 -14.10 -2.01 -1.09
N GLN A 60 -14.98 -2.45 -0.18
CA GLN A 60 -15.36 -1.63 0.97
C GLN A 60 -14.23 -1.43 2.00
N TYR A 61 -13.07 -2.08 1.84
CA TYR A 61 -11.99 -2.01 2.83
C TYR A 61 -10.53 -2.01 2.28
N PRO A 62 -10.20 -1.37 1.13
CA PRO A 62 -8.82 -1.22 0.70
C PRO A 62 -8.01 -0.36 1.67
N ALA A 63 -8.64 0.49 2.47
CA ALA A 63 -7.98 1.21 3.57
C ALA A 63 -7.65 0.30 4.76
N LEU A 64 -8.42 -0.76 4.99
CA LEU A 64 -8.26 -1.64 6.16
C LEU A 64 -6.99 -2.49 6.07
N LYS A 65 -6.57 -2.86 4.85
CA LYS A 65 -5.30 -3.58 4.63
C LYS A 65 -4.08 -2.72 4.99
N TRP A 66 -4.10 -1.44 4.59
CA TRP A 66 -3.01 -0.52 4.87
C TRP A 66 -3.00 -0.09 6.34
N GLY A 67 -4.18 0.05 6.96
CA GLY A 67 -4.29 0.32 8.40
C GLY A 67 -3.68 -0.81 9.26
N LEU A 68 -3.99 -2.06 8.95
CA LEU A 68 -3.45 -3.20 9.70
C LEU A 68 -1.93 -3.35 9.49
N VAL A 69 -1.45 -3.21 8.25
CA VAL A 69 -0.02 -3.28 7.95
C VAL A 69 0.74 -2.13 8.63
N ALA A 70 0.21 -0.90 8.60
CA ALA A 70 0.82 0.24 9.28
C ALA A 70 0.83 0.08 10.81
N PHE A 71 -0.23 -0.49 11.39
CA PHE A 71 -0.30 -0.79 12.82
C PHE A 71 0.82 -1.76 13.25
N PHE A 72 0.96 -2.88 12.53
CA PHE A 72 2.01 -3.84 12.84
C PHE A 72 3.42 -3.33 12.49
N GLY A 73 3.58 -2.54 11.43
CA GLY A 73 4.84 -1.86 11.13
C GLY A 73 5.26 -0.91 12.24
N GLY A 74 4.33 -0.10 12.76
CA GLY A 74 4.57 0.79 13.91
C GLY A 74 4.93 0.03 15.18
N LEU A 75 4.24 -1.09 15.45
CA LEU A 75 4.59 -2.00 16.55
C LEU A 75 6.03 -2.54 16.41
N GLY A 76 6.44 -2.90 15.18
CA GLY A 76 7.81 -3.33 14.90
C GLY A 76 8.85 -2.29 15.27
N PHE A 77 8.60 -1.01 14.93
CA PHE A 77 9.49 0.09 15.32
C PHE A 77 9.56 0.30 16.83
N ILE A 78 8.42 0.24 17.54
CA ILE A 78 8.38 0.36 19.00
C ILE A 78 9.22 -0.74 19.65
N VAL A 79 9.10 -1.98 19.17
CA VAL A 79 9.87 -3.13 19.67
C VAL A 79 11.38 -2.92 19.43
N ILE A 80 11.77 -2.46 18.25
CA ILE A 80 13.17 -2.17 17.93
C ILE A 80 13.74 -1.12 18.87
N GLU A 81 13.00 -0.04 19.14
CA GLU A 81 13.45 1.03 20.04
C GLU A 81 13.63 0.51 21.48
N ILE A 82 12.66 -0.26 21.99
CA ILE A 82 12.73 -0.85 23.34
C ILE A 82 13.92 -1.82 23.47
N LEU A 83 14.18 -2.63 22.44
CA LEU A 83 15.34 -3.54 22.42
C LEU A 83 16.66 -2.76 22.34
N GLY A 84 16.69 -1.65 21.58
CA GLY A 84 17.84 -0.76 21.47
C GLY A 84 18.19 0.00 22.76
N LEU A 85 17.25 0.14 23.69
CA LEU A 85 17.52 0.69 25.03
C LEU A 85 18.29 -0.30 25.91
N ASN A 86 18.00 -1.60 25.79
CA ASN A 86 18.58 -2.63 26.66
C ASN A 86 19.83 -3.28 26.06
N TYR A 87 19.96 -3.29 24.73
CA TYR A 87 21.02 -3.99 24.02
C TYR A 87 21.66 -3.08 22.97
N PRO A 88 22.93 -2.65 23.15
CA PRO A 88 23.60 -1.72 22.23
C PRO A 88 23.84 -2.32 20.83
N VAL A 89 23.77 -3.65 20.69
CA VAL A 89 23.87 -4.38 19.41
C VAL A 89 22.76 -4.00 18.43
N PHE A 90 21.59 -3.54 18.90
CA PHE A 90 20.49 -3.12 18.02
C PHE A 90 20.65 -1.68 17.52
N LYS A 91 21.54 -0.88 18.11
CA LYS A 91 21.87 0.47 17.65
C LYS A 91 23.02 0.51 16.64
N GLN A 92 23.79 -0.59 16.52
CA GLN A 92 24.88 -0.66 15.57
C GLN A 92 24.34 -0.77 14.15
N TYR A 93 24.86 0.08 13.25
CA TYR A 93 24.47 0.12 11.84
C TYR A 93 24.75 -1.18 11.08
N ASP A 94 25.72 -1.98 11.55
CA ASP A 94 26.05 -3.28 10.95
C ASP A 94 25.07 -4.40 11.35
N SER A 95 24.15 -4.12 12.27
CA SER A 95 23.19 -5.11 12.74
C SER A 95 22.00 -5.21 11.80
N THR A 96 21.84 -6.36 11.15
CA THR A 96 20.67 -6.68 10.31
C THR A 96 19.42 -7.03 11.14
N MET A 97 19.57 -7.17 12.46
CA MET A 97 18.53 -7.62 13.39
C MET A 97 17.30 -6.69 13.46
N PRO A 98 17.44 -5.35 13.52
CA PRO A 98 16.31 -4.42 13.53
C PRO A 98 15.44 -4.55 12.27
N TYR A 99 16.06 -4.68 11.09
CA TYR A 99 15.34 -4.85 9.83
C TYR A 99 14.55 -6.16 9.82
N GLY A 100 15.12 -7.25 10.34
CA GLY A 100 14.42 -8.52 10.49
C GLY A 100 13.16 -8.40 11.35
N ILE A 101 13.26 -7.76 12.51
CA ILE A 101 12.13 -7.53 13.43
C ILE A 101 11.03 -6.72 12.73
N PHE A 102 11.40 -5.67 12.00
CA PHE A 102 10.44 -4.87 11.25
C PHE A 102 9.70 -5.70 10.19
N PHE A 103 10.41 -6.46 9.36
CA PHE A 103 9.80 -7.28 8.31
C PHE A 103 8.91 -8.39 8.88
N VAL A 104 9.30 -9.03 9.99
CA VAL A 104 8.48 -10.03 10.67
C VAL A 104 7.18 -9.38 11.17
N SER A 105 7.26 -8.22 11.81
CA SER A 105 6.07 -7.51 12.31
C SER A 105 5.12 -7.16 11.16
N VAL A 106 5.64 -6.57 10.07
CA VAL A 106 4.85 -6.25 8.87
C VAL A 106 4.21 -7.50 8.25
N SER A 107 4.94 -8.61 8.19
CA SER A 107 4.44 -9.89 7.67
C SER A 107 3.26 -10.42 8.49
N VAL A 108 3.30 -10.30 9.82
CA VAL A 108 2.17 -10.65 10.70
C VAL A 108 0.93 -9.81 10.37
N GLY A 109 1.09 -8.52 10.10
CA GLY A 109 0.00 -7.65 9.65
C GLY A 109 -0.63 -8.12 8.34
N PHE A 110 0.17 -8.57 7.37
CA PHE A 110 -0.33 -9.15 6.12
C PHE A 110 -1.04 -10.49 6.33
N LEU A 111 -0.50 -11.38 7.17
CA LEU A 111 -1.12 -12.67 7.48
C LEU A 111 -2.48 -12.49 8.16
N LEU A 112 -2.57 -11.57 9.13
CA LEU A 112 -3.82 -11.29 9.82
C LEU A 112 -4.88 -10.72 8.87
N TYR A 113 -4.48 -9.82 7.96
CA TYR A 113 -5.38 -9.33 6.92
C TYR A 113 -5.90 -10.49 6.05
N TYR A 114 -5.01 -11.38 5.63
CA TYR A 114 -5.38 -12.56 4.84
C TYR A 114 -6.37 -13.46 5.59
N LEU A 115 -6.14 -13.73 6.87
CA LEU A 115 -7.04 -14.55 7.69
C LEU A 115 -8.43 -13.90 7.86
N ILE A 116 -8.48 -12.59 8.11
CA ILE A 116 -9.75 -11.84 8.23
C ILE A 116 -10.51 -11.91 6.89
N MET A 117 -9.81 -11.67 5.78
CA MET A 117 -10.43 -11.72 4.45
C MET A 117 -10.87 -13.13 4.06
N SER A 118 -10.06 -14.15 4.37
CA SER A 118 -10.37 -15.56 4.09
C SER A 118 -11.59 -16.03 4.88
N LYS A 119 -11.79 -15.58 6.12
CA LYS A 119 -13.02 -15.85 6.89
C LYS A 119 -14.25 -15.19 6.27
N LYS A 120 -14.12 -13.95 5.78
CA LYS A 120 -15.22 -13.20 5.17
C LYS A 120 -15.67 -13.74 3.79
N VAL A 121 -14.81 -14.51 3.11
CA VAL A 121 -15.11 -15.14 1.82
C VAL A 121 -15.83 -16.49 1.98
N LYS A 122 -15.78 -17.09 3.18
CA LYS A 122 -16.37 -18.40 3.47
C LYS A 122 -17.81 -18.33 3.99
N GLU A 123 -18.27 -17.13 4.39
CA GLU A 123 -19.68 -16.80 4.66
C GLU A 123 -20.34 -16.25 3.40
#